data_AF-A0A3P7KE36-F1
#
_entry.id   AF-A0A3P7KE36-F1
#
_cell.length_a   1.000
_cell.length_b   1.000
_cell.length_c   1.000
_cell.angle_alpha   90.00
_cell.angle_beta   90.00
_cell.angle_gamma   90.00
#
_symmetry.space_group_name_H-M   'P 1'
#
loop_
_entity.id
_entity.type
_entity.pdbx_description
1 polymer ?
#
loop_
_entity_poly.entity_id
_entity_poly.type
_entity_poly.pdbx_seq_one_letter_code
_entity_poly.pdbx_strand_id
1 'polypeptide(L)'
;MPEFLNVHPGAAVEKLASRSSPDGYLRYSVVGPHTSGADMNFAQLKSSFLNLARKYRTEEHFNVEDFCASVQHHVTRHIASKLHNCLEYLSASNQLHDVKHVVISGGVAANNYICNGIGKLAHLHGLEIVRVPPRLCTDNAEMVAWNGILCLKESSQNIHRYPDIPNSIYAHARYLIGADSRALVPSKPTRKLGVTSVHDNLPLKVFDKEILRKQHEEASIAK
;
A
#
# COMPACT_ATOMS: atom_id res chain seq x y z
N MET A 1 -19.62 -20.59 1.80
CA MET A 1 -19.48 -20.65 0.33
C MET A 1 -18.51 -21.77 -0.02
N PRO A 2 -18.97 -22.92 -0.54
CA PRO A 2 -18.13 -24.09 -0.80
C PRO A 2 -16.93 -23.84 -1.73
N GLU A 3 -17.08 -22.92 -2.70
CA GLU A 3 -16.04 -22.59 -3.69
C GLU A 3 -14.75 -21.98 -3.10
N PHE A 4 -14.75 -21.56 -1.82
CA PHE A 4 -13.61 -20.93 -1.16
C PHE A 4 -12.98 -21.79 -0.04
N LEU A 5 -13.41 -23.03 0.14
CA LEU A 5 -12.93 -23.90 1.23
C LEU A 5 -11.40 -24.10 1.24
N ASN A 6 -10.78 -24.16 0.06
CA ASN A 6 -9.34 -24.35 -0.11
C ASN A 6 -8.63 -23.12 -0.71
N VAL A 7 -9.27 -21.95 -0.65
CA VAL A 7 -8.73 -20.71 -1.22
C VAL A 7 -8.22 -19.83 -0.09
N HIS A 8 -7.01 -19.28 -0.25
CA HIS A 8 -6.47 -18.33 0.72
C HIS A 8 -7.44 -17.14 0.91
N PRO A 9 -7.77 -16.71 2.14
CA PRO A 9 -8.81 -15.70 2.37
C PRO A 9 -8.61 -14.39 1.62
N GLY A 10 -7.37 -13.92 1.48
CA GLY A 10 -7.06 -12.72 0.69
C GLY A 10 -7.39 -12.88 -0.80
N ALA A 11 -7.15 -14.06 -1.37
CA ALA A 11 -7.50 -14.38 -2.75
C ALA A 11 -9.02 -14.59 -2.92
N ALA A 12 -9.68 -15.14 -1.89
CA ALA A 12 -11.14 -15.26 -1.87
C ALA A 12 -11.82 -13.88 -1.89
N VAL A 13 -11.32 -12.92 -1.10
CA VAL A 13 -11.81 -11.52 -1.10
C VAL A 13 -11.64 -10.89 -2.47
N GLU A 14 -10.49 -11.05 -3.12
CA GLU A 14 -10.28 -10.53 -4.48
C GLU A 14 -11.20 -11.16 -5.51
N LYS A 15 -11.39 -12.48 -5.46
CA LYS A 15 -12.28 -13.20 -6.37
C LYS A 15 -13.74 -12.78 -6.17
N LEU A 16 -14.19 -12.54 -4.94
CA LEU A 16 -15.51 -11.98 -4.66
C LEU A 16 -15.64 -10.54 -5.14
N ALA A 17 -14.64 -9.70 -4.86
CA ALA A 17 -14.61 -8.31 -5.30
C ALA A 17 -14.68 -8.17 -6.83
N SER A 18 -14.05 -9.09 -7.58
CA SER A 18 -14.11 -9.10 -9.05
C SER A 18 -15.51 -9.32 -9.64
N ARG A 19 -16.47 -9.76 -8.80
CA ARG A 19 -17.87 -10.00 -9.17
C ARG A 19 -18.80 -8.87 -8.74
N SER A 20 -18.26 -7.74 -8.24
CA SER A 20 -19.07 -6.64 -7.74
C SER A 20 -19.91 -5.99 -8.84
N SER A 21 -21.02 -5.37 -8.43
CA SER A 21 -21.82 -4.52 -9.30
C SER A 21 -21.04 -3.28 -9.78
N PRO A 22 -21.48 -2.60 -10.86
CA PRO A 22 -20.94 -1.29 -11.23
C PRO A 22 -20.99 -0.33 -10.04
N ASP A 23 -19.87 0.33 -9.75
CA ASP A 23 -19.68 1.20 -8.57
C ASP A 23 -19.87 0.53 -7.20
N GLY A 24 -19.98 -0.81 -7.15
CA GLY A 24 -20.15 -1.59 -5.92
C GLY A 24 -19.02 -1.37 -4.90
N TYR A 25 -17.82 -1.04 -5.38
CA TYR A 25 -16.67 -0.68 -4.54
C TYR A 25 -16.90 0.57 -3.66
N LEU A 26 -17.88 1.43 -3.97
CA LEU A 26 -18.25 2.61 -3.18
C LEU A 26 -19.45 2.36 -2.26
N ARG A 27 -20.17 1.24 -2.40
CA ARG A 27 -21.41 0.96 -1.67
C ARG A 27 -21.20 0.94 -0.16
N TYR A 28 -20.11 0.34 0.30
CA TYR A 28 -19.80 0.20 1.73
C TYR A 28 -18.60 1.08 2.10
N SER A 29 -18.86 2.24 2.69
CA SER A 29 -17.82 3.20 3.07
C SER A 29 -17.56 3.21 4.57
N VAL A 30 -16.29 3.36 4.95
CA VAL A 30 -15.87 3.57 6.33
C VAL A 30 -14.96 4.79 6.42
N VAL A 31 -14.95 5.45 7.58
CA VAL A 31 -13.96 6.49 7.86
C VAL A 31 -12.56 5.85 7.85
N GLY A 32 -11.68 6.38 7.00
CA GLY A 32 -10.32 5.90 6.88
C GLY A 32 -9.47 6.20 8.13
N PRO A 33 -8.33 5.50 8.32
CA PRO A 33 -7.55 5.65 9.54
C PRO A 33 -6.93 7.02 9.74
N HIS A 34 -6.95 7.51 10.97
CA HIS A 34 -6.22 8.72 11.36
C HIS A 34 -4.76 8.35 11.60
N THR A 35 -3.91 8.68 10.62
CA THR A 35 -2.49 8.30 10.61
C THR A 35 -1.66 9.46 10.09
N SER A 36 -0.49 9.68 10.69
CA SER A 36 0.48 10.69 10.23
C SER A 36 1.41 10.12 9.17
N GLY A 37 2.01 11.00 8.36
CA GLY A 37 3.11 10.64 7.47
C GLY A 37 2.80 9.45 6.57
N ALA A 38 3.72 8.50 6.60
CA ALA A 38 3.65 7.22 5.89
C ALA A 38 3.05 6.08 6.74
N ASP A 39 2.69 6.33 8.00
CA ASP A 39 2.22 5.27 8.89
C ASP A 39 0.89 4.67 8.43
N MET A 40 0.78 3.35 8.52
CA MET A 40 -0.42 2.61 8.15
C MET A 40 -1.14 2.06 9.38
N ASN A 41 -2.48 2.00 9.33
CA ASN A 41 -3.28 1.42 10.41
C ASN A 41 -4.40 0.53 9.85
N PHE A 42 -4.03 -0.72 9.54
CA PHE A 42 -4.96 -1.73 9.04
C PHE A 42 -5.88 -2.29 10.15
N ALA A 43 -5.49 -2.18 11.42
CA ALA A 43 -6.31 -2.61 12.55
C ALA A 43 -7.59 -1.78 12.65
N GLN A 44 -7.51 -0.46 12.46
CA GLN A 44 -8.68 0.41 12.42
C GLN A 44 -9.58 0.09 11.23
N LEU A 45 -9.01 -0.10 10.02
CA LEU A 45 -9.80 -0.52 8.85
C LEU A 45 -10.53 -1.83 9.09
N LYS A 46 -9.82 -2.85 9.61
CA LYS A 46 -10.40 -4.15 9.95
C LYS A 46 -11.57 -3.98 10.92
N SER A 47 -11.37 -3.25 12.02
CA SER A 47 -12.42 -3.04 13.02
C SER A 47 -13.63 -2.31 12.44
N SER A 48 -13.42 -1.24 11.65
CA SER A 48 -14.51 -0.51 11.01
C SER A 48 -15.33 -1.39 10.08
N PHE A 49 -14.68 -2.18 9.21
CA PHE A 49 -15.38 -3.07 8.28
C PHE A 49 -16.05 -4.26 8.98
N LEU A 50 -15.44 -4.82 10.03
CA LEU A 50 -16.09 -5.88 10.81
C LEU A 50 -17.36 -5.38 11.51
N ASN A 51 -17.34 -4.15 12.04
CA ASN A 51 -18.52 -3.53 12.63
C ASN A 51 -19.58 -3.24 11.55
N LEU A 52 -19.15 -2.76 10.38
CA LEU A 52 -20.04 -2.56 9.24
C LEU A 52 -20.70 -3.88 8.82
N ALA A 53 -19.92 -4.95 8.64
CA ALA A 53 -20.44 -6.27 8.30
C ALA A 53 -21.45 -6.78 9.33
N ARG A 54 -21.19 -6.61 10.63
CA ARG A 54 -22.14 -6.99 11.69
C ARG A 54 -23.47 -6.25 11.58
N LYS A 55 -23.44 -4.95 11.24
CA LYS A 55 -24.63 -4.14 11.04
C LYS A 55 -25.44 -4.60 9.84
N TYR A 56 -24.79 -4.82 8.70
CA TYR A 56 -25.46 -5.19 7.45
C TYR A 56 -25.81 -6.67 7.36
N ARG A 57 -25.23 -7.56 8.18
CA ARG A 57 -25.46 -9.02 8.09
C ARG A 57 -26.94 -9.42 8.22
N THR A 58 -27.74 -8.61 8.90
CA THR A 58 -29.18 -8.84 9.09
C THR A 58 -30.04 -8.13 8.05
N GLU A 59 -29.45 -7.32 7.17
CA GLU A 59 -30.17 -6.61 6.11
C GLU A 59 -30.36 -7.53 4.90
N GLU A 60 -31.57 -7.53 4.33
CA GLU A 60 -31.98 -8.38 3.21
C GLU A 60 -31.14 -8.13 1.93
N HIS A 61 -30.51 -6.96 1.82
CA HIS A 61 -29.78 -6.51 0.64
C HIS A 61 -28.25 -6.46 0.83
N PHE A 62 -27.69 -7.20 1.80
CA PHE A 62 -26.24 -7.28 1.95
C PHE A 62 -25.60 -8.01 0.77
N ASN A 63 -24.82 -7.28 -0.03
CA ASN A 63 -24.10 -7.80 -1.18
C ASN A 63 -22.63 -8.06 -0.79
N VAL A 64 -22.23 -9.33 -0.78
CA VAL A 64 -20.91 -9.77 -0.32
C VAL A 64 -19.82 -9.35 -1.30
N GLU A 65 -20.10 -9.41 -2.60
CA GLU A 65 -19.19 -9.04 -3.69
C GLU A 65 -18.84 -7.55 -3.62
N ASP A 66 -19.85 -6.68 -3.52
CA ASP A 66 -19.70 -5.23 -3.32
C ASP A 66 -18.98 -4.92 -2.02
N PHE A 67 -19.29 -5.66 -0.93
CA PHE A 67 -18.61 -5.49 0.35
C PHE A 67 -17.11 -5.82 0.24
N CYS A 68 -16.75 -6.93 -0.40
CA CYS A 68 -15.37 -7.30 -0.67
C CYS A 68 -14.66 -6.25 -1.54
N ALA A 69 -15.33 -5.75 -2.59
CA ALA A 69 -14.79 -4.68 -3.44
C ALA A 69 -14.56 -3.39 -2.66
N SER A 70 -15.49 -3.00 -1.78
CA SER A 70 -15.34 -1.84 -0.91
C SER A 70 -14.18 -1.98 0.08
N VAL A 71 -14.00 -3.15 0.69
CA VAL A 71 -12.85 -3.43 1.57
C VAL A 71 -11.55 -3.29 0.79
N GLN A 72 -11.45 -3.97 -0.37
CA GLN A 72 -10.26 -3.96 -1.20
C GLN A 72 -9.92 -2.54 -1.70
N HIS A 73 -10.93 -1.76 -2.07
CA HIS A 73 -10.78 -0.36 -2.45
C HIS A 73 -10.22 0.50 -1.32
N HIS A 74 -10.77 0.39 -0.10
CA HIS A 74 -10.30 1.17 1.04
C HIS A 74 -8.87 0.80 1.47
N VAL A 75 -8.53 -0.50 1.44
CA VAL A 75 -7.16 -0.96 1.72
C VAL A 75 -6.19 -0.41 0.69
N THR A 76 -6.51 -0.54 -0.60
CA THR A 76 -5.69 -0.03 -1.71
C THR A 76 -5.51 1.48 -1.60
N ARG A 77 -6.59 2.22 -1.34
CA ARG A 77 -6.55 3.66 -1.15
C ARG A 77 -5.68 4.06 0.02
N HIS A 78 -5.75 3.34 1.14
CA HIS A 78 -4.93 3.62 2.33
C HIS A 78 -3.44 3.43 2.02
N ILE A 79 -3.06 2.32 1.37
CA ILE A 79 -1.68 2.06 0.94
C ILE A 79 -1.21 3.13 -0.04
N ALA A 80 -1.98 3.40 -1.09
CA ALA A 80 -1.65 4.39 -2.12
C ALA A 80 -1.51 5.80 -1.52
N SER A 81 -2.39 6.20 -0.59
CA SER A 81 -2.28 7.50 0.06
C SER A 81 -1.00 7.66 0.87
N LYS A 82 -0.50 6.58 1.49
CA LYS A 82 0.73 6.61 2.30
C LYS A 82 1.98 6.57 1.44
N LEU A 83 1.98 5.72 0.42
CA LEU A 83 3.04 5.72 -0.59
C LEU A 83 3.11 7.08 -1.31
N HIS A 84 1.98 7.66 -1.69
CA HIS A 84 1.93 8.97 -2.34
C HIS A 84 2.60 10.04 -1.47
N ASN A 85 2.36 10.02 -0.15
CA ASN A 85 2.99 10.97 0.76
C ASN A 85 4.51 10.80 0.85
N CYS A 86 5.02 9.55 0.84
CA CYS A 86 6.46 9.31 0.74
C CYS A 86 7.04 9.84 -0.57
N LEU A 87 6.37 9.59 -1.70
CA LEU A 87 6.85 10.01 -3.02
C LEU A 87 6.80 11.55 -3.18
N GLU A 88 5.78 12.21 -2.64
CA GLU A 88 5.73 13.67 -2.55
C GLU A 88 6.90 14.23 -1.73
N TYR A 89 7.22 13.61 -0.60
CA TYR A 89 8.38 13.99 0.21
C TYR A 89 9.68 13.84 -0.59
N LEU A 90 9.92 12.68 -1.22
CA LEU A 90 11.11 12.44 -2.04
C LEU A 90 11.20 13.40 -3.23
N SER A 91 10.07 13.77 -3.83
CA SER A 91 10.03 14.76 -4.90
C SER A 91 10.43 16.15 -4.37
N ALA A 92 9.90 16.55 -3.22
CA ALA A 92 10.18 17.85 -2.61
C ALA A 92 11.61 17.96 -2.06
N SER A 93 12.20 16.86 -1.58
CA SER A 93 13.59 16.80 -1.14
C SER A 93 14.60 16.60 -2.29
N ASN A 94 14.12 16.59 -3.55
CA ASN A 94 14.91 16.28 -4.72
C ASN A 94 15.67 14.96 -4.59
N GLN A 95 15.06 13.92 -4.02
CA GLN A 95 15.61 12.56 -3.90
C GLN A 95 14.89 11.56 -4.81
N LEU A 96 13.74 11.93 -5.37
CA LEU A 96 12.97 11.05 -6.25
C LEU A 96 13.72 10.69 -7.54
N HIS A 97 14.63 11.56 -8.01
CA HIS A 97 15.41 11.33 -9.24
C HIS A 97 16.36 10.11 -9.15
N ASP A 98 16.73 9.70 -7.94
CA ASP A 98 17.54 8.49 -7.71
C ASP A 98 16.69 7.21 -7.67
N VAL A 99 15.36 7.35 -7.62
CA VAL A 99 14.41 6.24 -7.55
C VAL A 99 13.84 5.98 -8.94
N LYS A 100 13.91 4.73 -9.39
CA LYS A 100 13.36 4.31 -10.70
C LYS A 100 12.16 3.40 -10.58
N HIS A 101 12.08 2.64 -9.48
CA HIS A 101 11.11 1.56 -9.34
C HIS A 101 10.39 1.60 -7.99
N VAL A 102 9.10 1.27 -8.02
CA VAL A 102 8.34 0.83 -6.84
C VAL A 102 8.26 -0.70 -6.89
N VAL A 103 8.95 -1.37 -5.97
CA VAL A 103 8.96 -2.83 -5.89
C VAL A 103 7.90 -3.30 -4.89
N ILE A 104 7.03 -4.24 -5.30
CA ILE A 104 6.02 -4.86 -4.44
C ILE A 104 6.32 -6.35 -4.30
N SER A 105 6.44 -6.80 -3.04
CA SER A 105 6.63 -8.20 -2.66
C SER A 105 5.66 -8.62 -1.54
N GLY A 106 5.71 -9.88 -1.12
CA GLY A 106 4.83 -10.43 -0.10
C GLY A 106 3.50 -10.95 -0.64
N GLY A 107 2.67 -11.55 0.22
CA GLY A 107 1.38 -12.15 -0.18
C GLY A 107 0.39 -11.15 -0.79
N VAL A 108 0.46 -9.87 -0.39
CA VAL A 108 -0.38 -8.80 -0.98
C VAL A 108 0.03 -8.49 -2.41
N ALA A 109 1.30 -8.73 -2.78
CA ALA A 109 1.73 -8.63 -4.17
C ALA A 109 1.01 -9.64 -5.07
N ALA A 110 0.33 -10.67 -4.56
CA ALA A 110 -0.52 -11.55 -5.36
C ALA A 110 -1.84 -10.89 -5.80
N ASN A 111 -2.23 -9.78 -5.17
CA ASN A 111 -3.50 -9.11 -5.44
C ASN A 111 -3.37 -8.10 -6.59
N ASN A 112 -4.05 -8.38 -7.71
CA ASN A 112 -3.98 -7.60 -8.94
C ASN A 112 -4.60 -6.20 -8.75
N TYR A 113 -5.72 -6.10 -8.03
CA TYR A 113 -6.37 -4.82 -7.78
C TYR A 113 -5.45 -3.85 -7.02
N ILE A 114 -4.84 -4.32 -5.92
CA ILE A 114 -3.91 -3.52 -5.11
C ILE A 114 -2.69 -3.13 -5.95
N CYS A 115 -2.10 -4.09 -6.66
CA CYS A 115 -0.93 -3.85 -7.51
C CYS A 115 -1.23 -2.84 -8.62
N ASN A 116 -2.40 -2.91 -9.26
CA ASN A 116 -2.81 -1.95 -10.28
C ASN A 116 -2.95 -0.53 -9.69
N GLY A 117 -3.61 -0.39 -8.53
CA GLY A 117 -3.75 0.91 -7.86
C GLY A 117 -2.39 1.54 -7.48
N ILE A 118 -1.45 0.73 -7.00
CA ILE A 118 -0.07 1.17 -6.70
C ILE A 118 0.70 1.46 -7.99
N GLY A 119 0.54 0.65 -9.04
CA GLY A 119 1.20 0.83 -10.33
C GLY A 119 0.84 2.17 -10.95
N LYS A 120 -0.45 2.51 -11.01
CA LYS A 120 -0.88 3.84 -11.46
C LYS A 120 -0.19 4.96 -10.69
N LEU A 121 -0.04 4.80 -9.37
CA LEU A 121 0.59 5.81 -8.52
C LEU A 121 2.08 5.92 -8.80
N ALA A 122 2.77 4.80 -9.05
CA ALA A 122 4.15 4.80 -9.50
C ALA A 122 4.29 5.56 -10.83
N HIS A 123 3.44 5.24 -11.82
CA HIS A 123 3.44 5.91 -13.12
C HIS A 123 3.18 7.42 -13.02
N LEU A 124 2.27 7.85 -12.14
CA LEU A 124 2.00 9.26 -11.88
C LEU A 124 3.26 10.02 -11.41
N HIS A 125 4.15 9.34 -10.69
CA HIS A 125 5.42 9.88 -10.21
C HIS A 125 6.60 9.58 -11.14
N GLY A 126 6.34 9.05 -12.35
CA GLY A 126 7.39 8.71 -13.33
C GLY A 126 8.21 7.47 -12.96
N LEU A 127 7.69 6.62 -12.07
CA LEU A 127 8.33 5.38 -11.62
C LEU A 127 7.72 4.16 -12.30
N GLU A 128 8.53 3.12 -12.46
CA GLU A 128 8.06 1.80 -12.92
C GLU A 128 7.67 0.91 -11.74
N ILE A 129 6.66 0.07 -11.92
CA ILE A 129 6.28 -0.92 -10.91
C ILE A 129 6.96 -2.26 -11.19
N VAL A 130 7.57 -2.84 -10.17
CA VAL A 130 8.15 -4.19 -10.22
C VAL A 130 7.40 -5.09 -9.26
N ARG A 131 6.72 -6.10 -9.80
CA ARG A 131 6.04 -7.12 -9.01
C ARG A 131 6.95 -8.35 -8.88
N VAL A 132 7.33 -8.68 -7.66
CA VAL A 132 8.18 -9.85 -7.40
C VAL A 132 7.40 -11.14 -7.75
N PRO A 133 8.03 -12.14 -8.42
CA PRO A 133 7.37 -13.40 -8.73
C PRO A 133 6.81 -14.08 -7.47
N PRO A 134 5.59 -14.66 -7.51
CA PRO A 134 4.94 -15.23 -6.31
C PRO A 134 5.80 -16.23 -5.53
N ARG A 135 6.59 -17.07 -6.24
CA ARG A 135 7.50 -18.05 -5.61
C ARG A 135 8.59 -17.40 -4.72
N LEU A 136 8.90 -16.12 -4.95
CA LEU A 136 9.90 -15.35 -4.22
C LEU A 136 9.26 -14.39 -3.19
N CYS A 137 7.92 -14.28 -3.17
CA CYS A 137 7.21 -13.36 -2.27
C CYS A 137 6.96 -13.94 -0.87
N THR A 138 6.99 -15.26 -0.71
CA THR A 138 6.91 -15.93 0.59
C THR A 138 8.30 -16.11 1.17
N ASP A 139 8.41 -16.15 2.50
CA ASP A 139 9.69 -16.37 3.18
C ASP A 139 10.39 -17.65 2.66
N ASN A 140 11.61 -17.50 2.16
CA ASN A 140 12.37 -18.58 1.51
C ASN A 140 13.87 -18.48 1.85
N ALA A 141 14.63 -19.55 1.59
CA ALA A 141 16.06 -19.58 1.90
C ALA A 141 16.88 -18.77 0.87
N GLU A 142 16.37 -18.66 -0.35
CA GLU A 142 16.99 -17.98 -1.47
C GLU A 142 17.17 -16.48 -1.20
N MET A 143 16.18 -15.80 -0.60
CA MET A 143 16.30 -14.38 -0.23
C MET A 143 17.35 -14.17 0.86
N VAL A 144 17.51 -15.11 1.79
CA VAL A 144 18.52 -15.05 2.86
C VAL A 144 19.92 -15.24 2.27
N ALA A 145 20.09 -16.25 1.43
CA ALA A 145 21.35 -16.52 0.74
C ALA A 145 21.76 -15.33 -0.18
N TRP A 146 20.80 -14.79 -0.94
CA TRP A 146 21.04 -13.65 -1.82
C TRP A 146 21.46 -12.40 -1.04
N ASN A 147 20.80 -12.10 0.08
CA ASN A 147 21.21 -11.01 0.96
C ASN A 147 22.64 -11.21 1.49
N GLY A 148 23.01 -12.43 1.89
CA GLY A 148 24.38 -12.75 2.30
C GLY A 148 25.42 -12.49 1.20
N ILE A 149 25.13 -12.89 -0.04
CA ILE A 149 25.98 -12.61 -1.21
C ILE A 149 26.13 -11.11 -1.43
N LEU A 150 25.03 -10.35 -1.37
CA LEU A 150 25.07 -8.89 -1.51
C LEU A 150 25.91 -8.25 -0.42
N CYS A 151 25.71 -8.64 0.84
CA CYS A 151 26.52 -8.11 1.95
C CYS A 151 28.01 -8.41 1.76
N LEU A 152 28.38 -9.60 1.24
CA LEU A 152 29.76 -9.97 0.97
C LEU A 152 30.37 -9.09 -0.12
N LYS A 153 29.62 -8.86 -1.20
CA LYS A 153 30.02 -8.03 -2.33
C LYS A 153 30.21 -6.57 -1.94
N GLU A 154 29.31 -6.03 -1.11
CA GLU A 154 29.37 -4.65 -0.61
C GLU A 154 30.33 -4.48 0.59
N SER A 155 31.13 -5.50 0.91
CA SER A 155 32.07 -5.48 2.03
C SER A 155 31.43 -5.05 3.35
N SER A 156 30.20 -5.50 3.60
CA SER A 156 29.46 -5.16 4.81
C SER A 156 30.24 -5.54 6.07
N GLN A 157 30.18 -4.66 7.07
CA GLN A 157 30.76 -4.90 8.40
C GLN A 157 29.96 -5.93 9.21
N ASN A 158 28.72 -6.23 8.80
CA ASN A 158 27.84 -7.17 9.49
C ASN A 158 28.01 -8.64 9.03
N ILE A 159 29.18 -9.00 8.52
CA ILE A 159 29.48 -10.38 8.10
C ILE A 159 30.70 -10.91 8.84
N HIS A 160 30.52 -12.06 9.48
CA HIS A 160 31.62 -12.89 9.95
C HIS A 160 32.23 -13.67 8.78
N ARG A 161 33.53 -13.52 8.56
CA ARG A 161 34.27 -14.21 7.48
C ARG A 161 35.12 -15.32 8.07
N TYR A 162 35.34 -16.40 7.32
CA TYR A 162 36.29 -17.43 7.73
C TYR A 162 37.72 -16.84 7.83
N PRO A 163 38.52 -17.20 8.86
CA PRO A 163 38.23 -18.19 9.91
C PRO A 163 37.47 -17.65 11.13
N ASP A 164 37.18 -16.35 11.19
CA ASP A 164 36.58 -15.63 12.33
C ASP A 164 35.05 -15.82 12.47
N ILE A 165 34.52 -16.98 12.08
CA ILE A 165 33.10 -17.29 12.23
C ILE A 165 32.86 -17.75 13.69
N PRO A 166 31.99 -17.09 14.46
CA PRO A 166 31.74 -17.47 15.84
C PRO A 166 30.98 -18.80 15.93
N ASN A 167 31.25 -19.59 16.97
CA ASN A 167 30.55 -20.86 17.24
C ASN A 167 29.05 -20.68 17.55
N SER A 168 28.62 -19.47 17.88
CA SER A 168 27.22 -19.14 18.17
C SER A 168 26.94 -17.69 17.83
N ILE A 169 25.72 -17.42 17.33
CA ILE A 169 25.20 -16.07 17.13
C ILE A 169 23.90 -15.90 17.90
N TYR A 170 23.64 -14.71 18.43
CA TYR A 170 22.38 -14.41 19.09
C TYR A 170 21.32 -14.00 18.04
N ALA A 171 20.15 -14.65 18.08
CA ALA A 171 19.04 -14.30 17.23
C ALA A 171 18.20 -13.18 17.88
N HIS A 172 18.13 -12.03 17.21
CA HIS A 172 17.32 -10.91 17.69
C HIS A 172 15.89 -11.00 17.15
N ALA A 173 14.90 -11.04 18.04
CA ALA A 173 13.48 -11.01 17.65
C ALA A 173 13.04 -9.68 17.01
N ARG A 174 13.81 -8.61 17.25
CA ARG A 174 13.60 -7.29 16.66
C ARG A 174 14.93 -6.79 16.13
N TYR A 175 15.01 -6.61 14.82
CA TYR A 175 16.20 -6.11 14.14
C TYR A 175 15.80 -4.93 13.25
N LEU A 176 16.53 -3.82 13.37
CA LEU A 176 16.24 -2.61 12.59
C LEU A 176 16.76 -2.80 11.16
N ILE A 177 15.95 -2.45 10.17
CA ILE A 177 16.30 -2.54 8.74
C ILE A 177 17.02 -1.25 8.26
N GLY A 178 17.12 -0.23 9.12
CA GLY A 178 17.80 1.02 8.83
C GLY A 178 17.45 2.10 9.86
N ALA A 179 17.82 3.34 9.56
CA ALA A 179 17.41 4.50 10.33
C ALA A 179 15.91 4.77 10.15
N ASP A 180 15.26 5.20 11.23
CA ASP A 180 13.84 5.56 11.20
C ASP A 180 13.64 6.95 10.59
N SER A 181 13.01 7.00 9.41
CA SER A 181 12.72 8.24 8.68
C SER A 181 11.28 8.74 8.85
N ARG A 182 10.49 8.19 9.77
CA ARG A 182 9.08 8.57 9.94
C ARG A 182 8.86 10.07 10.16
N ALA A 183 9.76 10.72 10.91
CA ALA A 183 9.69 12.14 11.20
C ALA A 183 9.97 13.04 9.97
N LEU A 184 10.60 12.49 8.91
CA LEU A 184 10.92 13.24 7.70
C LEU A 184 9.71 13.40 6.78
N VAL A 185 8.80 12.42 6.78
CA VAL A 185 7.62 12.44 5.90
C VAL A 185 6.54 13.36 6.51
N PRO A 186 6.11 14.43 5.81
CA PRO A 186 5.10 15.35 6.31
C PRO A 186 3.80 14.64 6.67
N SER A 187 3.06 15.16 7.66
CA SER A 187 1.82 14.52 8.12
C SER A 187 0.77 14.33 7.02
N LYS A 188 0.76 15.24 6.03
CA LYS A 188 -0.14 15.24 4.87
C LYS A 188 0.64 15.65 3.63
N PRO A 189 0.31 15.08 2.46
CA PRO A 189 0.93 15.51 1.21
C PRO A 189 0.41 16.89 0.80
N THR A 190 1.25 17.64 0.07
CA THR A 190 0.90 18.93 -0.54
C THR A 190 -0.23 18.73 -1.55
N ARG A 191 -0.07 17.76 -2.45
CA ARG A 191 -1.10 17.35 -3.39
C ARG A 191 -1.87 16.14 -2.85
N LYS A 192 -3.21 16.18 -2.94
CA LYS A 192 -4.07 15.14 -2.36
C LYS A 192 -4.55 14.16 -3.42
N LEU A 193 -4.38 12.87 -3.16
CA LEU A 193 -4.95 11.80 -3.99
C LEU A 193 -6.49 11.78 -3.90
N GLY A 194 -7.15 11.74 -5.06
CA GLY A 194 -8.59 11.61 -5.18
C GLY A 194 -9.12 10.28 -4.64
N VAL A 195 -10.24 10.32 -3.91
CA VAL A 195 -10.80 9.17 -3.19
C VAL A 195 -11.13 7.99 -4.12
N THR A 196 -11.73 8.25 -5.27
CA THR A 196 -12.19 7.23 -6.23
C THR A 196 -11.10 6.75 -7.19
N SER A 197 -9.96 7.43 -7.21
CA SER A 197 -9.05 7.38 -8.37
C SER A 197 -8.20 6.12 -8.45
N VAL A 198 -8.11 5.34 -7.37
CA VAL A 198 -7.33 4.09 -7.32
C VAL A 198 -8.05 2.90 -7.95
N HIS A 199 -9.33 3.03 -8.33
CA HIS A 199 -10.12 1.92 -8.87
C HIS A 199 -9.83 1.67 -10.37
N ASP A 200 -9.64 0.39 -10.72
CA ASP A 200 -9.64 -0.21 -12.06
C ASP A 200 -8.95 0.59 -13.16
N ASN A 201 -9.71 1.25 -14.05
CA ASN A 201 -9.17 2.00 -15.19
C ASN A 201 -9.34 3.51 -15.02
N LEU A 202 -9.84 3.98 -13.87
CA LEU A 202 -9.98 5.41 -13.63
C LEU A 202 -8.60 6.08 -13.56
N PRO A 203 -8.42 7.25 -14.20
CA PRO A 203 -7.18 7.99 -14.08
C PRO A 203 -6.99 8.44 -12.63
N LEU A 204 -5.74 8.36 -12.16
CA LEU A 204 -5.39 8.95 -10.88
C LEU A 204 -5.63 10.46 -10.93
N LYS A 205 -6.35 10.98 -9.93
CA LYS A 205 -6.60 12.41 -9.79
C LYS A 205 -5.83 12.91 -8.58
N VAL A 206 -5.08 13.98 -8.79
CA VAL A 206 -4.33 14.67 -7.74
C VAL A 206 -4.79 16.11 -7.68
N PHE A 207 -5.08 16.57 -6.47
CA PHE A 207 -5.61 17.89 -6.21
C PHE A 207 -4.58 18.70 -5.43
N ASP A 208 -4.06 19.76 -6.05
CA ASP A 208 -3.18 20.70 -5.37
C ASP A 208 -4.01 21.68 -4.55
N LYS A 209 -3.78 21.69 -3.23
CA LYS A 209 -4.54 22.55 -2.31
C LYS A 209 -4.25 24.03 -2.50
N GLU A 210 -3.01 24.39 -2.83
CA GLU A 210 -2.64 25.79 -2.99
C GLU A 210 -3.27 26.38 -4.23
N ILE A 211 -3.29 25.62 -5.33
CA ILE A 211 -3.99 26.00 -6.55
C ILE A 211 -5.49 26.15 -6.31
N LEU A 212 -6.11 25.17 -5.64
CA LEU A 212 -7.54 25.25 -5.31
C LEU A 212 -7.88 26.43 -4.40
N ARG A 213 -6.99 26.77 -3.45
CA ARG A 213 -7.19 27.92 -2.55
C ARG A 213 -7.11 29.23 -3.32
N LYS A 214 -6.10 29.40 -4.19
CA LYS A 214 -5.94 30.58 -5.06
C LYS A 214 -7.14 30.76 -5.99
N GLN A 215 -7.60 29.69 -6.64
CA GLN A 215 -8.79 29.73 -7.49
C GLN A 215 -10.06 30.13 -6.73
N HIS A 216 -10.20 29.70 -5.48
CA HIS A 216 -11.34 30.08 -4.64
C HIS A 216 -11.27 31.55 -4.18
N GLU A 217 -10.07 32.03 -3.83
CA GLU A 217 -9.81 33.42 -3.48
C GLU A 217 -10.10 34.35 -4.67
N GLU A 218 -9.60 34.02 -5.87
CA GLU A 218 -9.85 34.77 -7.12
C GLU A 218 -11.35 34.79 -7.51
N ALA A 219 -12.05 33.66 -7.40
CA ALA A 219 -13.48 33.58 -7.67
C ALA A 219 -14.35 34.35 -6.65
N SER A 220 -13.83 34.56 -5.43
CA SER A 220 -14.51 35.34 -4.39
C SER A 220 -14.29 36.86 -4.56
N ILE A 221 -13.19 37.27 -5.20
CA ILE A 221 -12.90 38.68 -5.53
C ILE A 221 -13.65 39.13 -6.79
N ALA A 222 -14.01 38.18 -7.67
CA ALA A 222 -14.77 38.45 -8.91
C ALA A 222 -16.31 38.54 -8.71
N LYS A 223 -16.80 38.42 -7.47
CA LYS A 223 -18.22 38.54 -7.08
C LYS A 223 -18.46 39.80 -6.27
#